data_AF-A0A9D7IU66-F1
#
_entry.id   AF-A0A9D7IU66-F1
#
_cell.length_a   1.000
_cell.length_b   1.000
_cell.length_c   1.000
_cell.angle_alpha   90.00
_cell.angle_beta   90.00
_cell.angle_gamma   90.00
#
_symmetry.space_group_name_H-M   'P 1'
#
loop_
_entity.id
_entity.type
_entity.pdbx_description
1 polymer ?
#
loop_
_entity_poly.entity_id
_entity_poly.type
_entity_poly.pdbx_seq_one_letter_code
_entity_poly.pdbx_strand_id
1 'polypeptide(L)'
;MNDQISRRSMLFSIASSAAIPAFTKIDIKKNSNLLQQTASPSVQSQDRFSPINPGDVALEGFLGERCRKNERARLLAKNEDELLQGFQKRPGKQAWVGEHAGKWLHAATLAWVYTKDPYLRSKLDRVAAELITAQKDDGYLGTYSDNAHFGMGNNEQWDVWVHKYNLIGLITYHTYTGDKNALEASRKIGELLVRTFWQPEQGDRKLDLNQRSTHMGMASGSVLEPVVLLY
;
A
#
# COMPACT_ATOMS: atom_id res chain seq x y z
N MET A 1 -42.13 -17.89 23.13
CA MET A 1 -40.95 -17.07 23.49
C MET A 1 -39.79 -18.04 23.52
N ASN A 2 -38.72 -17.74 22.77
CA ASN A 2 -37.74 -18.66 22.17
C ASN A 2 -38.29 -19.53 21.03
N ASP A 3 -37.82 -19.29 19.81
CA ASP A 3 -37.05 -20.31 19.10
C ASP A 3 -36.23 -19.71 17.95
N GLN A 4 -35.01 -20.23 17.83
CA GLN A 4 -34.01 -19.86 16.85
C GLN A 4 -34.39 -20.30 15.43
N ILE A 5 -34.08 -19.47 14.43
CA ILE A 5 -34.04 -19.91 13.03
C ILE A 5 -32.60 -20.30 12.69
N SER A 6 -32.42 -21.57 12.35
CA SER A 6 -31.16 -22.22 11.95
C SER A 6 -30.72 -21.83 10.54
N ARG A 7 -29.41 -21.68 10.34
CA ARG A 7 -28.70 -21.20 9.12
C ARG A 7 -28.69 -22.19 7.93
N ARG A 8 -29.78 -22.90 7.65
CA ARG A 8 -29.83 -23.89 6.54
C ARG A 8 -30.91 -23.65 5.48
N SER A 9 -31.61 -22.54 5.51
CA SER A 9 -32.68 -22.24 4.55
C SER A 9 -32.49 -20.85 3.94
N MET A 10 -31.72 -20.77 2.86
CA MET A 10 -31.94 -19.83 1.74
C MET A 10 -30.97 -20.17 0.60
N LEU A 11 -31.33 -21.18 -0.18
CA LEU A 11 -30.81 -21.43 -1.51
C LEU A 11 -32.01 -21.58 -2.46
N PHE A 12 -31.83 -21.03 -3.66
CA PHE A 12 -32.70 -21.13 -4.84
C PHE A 12 -33.97 -20.30 -4.88
N SER A 13 -33.89 -19.18 -5.62
CA SER A 13 -34.98 -18.68 -6.45
C SER A 13 -34.38 -17.89 -7.60
N ILE A 14 -34.45 -18.45 -8.81
CA ILE A 14 -34.86 -17.80 -10.08
C ILE A 14 -34.72 -18.90 -11.14
N ALA A 15 -35.85 -19.47 -11.54
CA ALA A 15 -36.00 -20.18 -12.79
C ALA A 15 -37.32 -19.70 -13.40
N SER A 16 -37.23 -18.92 -14.47
CA SER A 16 -38.33 -18.70 -15.40
C SER A 16 -37.81 -18.97 -16.79
N SER A 17 -38.48 -19.92 -17.43
CA SER A 17 -38.16 -20.57 -18.68
C SER A 17 -38.21 -19.62 -19.88
N ALA A 18 -37.22 -19.68 -20.75
CA ALA A 18 -37.36 -19.32 -22.16
C ALA A 18 -36.50 -20.29 -23.00
N ALA A 19 -37.10 -20.79 -24.07
CA ALA A 19 -36.62 -21.91 -24.89
C ALA A 19 -35.24 -21.65 -25.54
N ILE A 20 -34.40 -22.68 -25.57
CA ILE A 20 -33.11 -22.70 -26.28
C ILE A 20 -33.30 -23.43 -27.61
N PRO A 21 -33.07 -22.82 -28.78
CA PRO A 21 -32.86 -23.56 -30.01
C PRO A 21 -31.44 -24.14 -30.01
N ALA A 22 -31.30 -25.38 -30.48
CA ALA A 22 -30.05 -26.11 -30.53
C ALA A 22 -28.96 -25.35 -31.30
N PHE A 23 -27.88 -24.97 -30.62
CA PHE A 23 -26.68 -24.44 -31.27
C PHE A 23 -25.77 -25.58 -31.72
N THR A 24 -25.59 -25.64 -33.03
CA THR A 24 -24.58 -26.40 -33.75
C THR A 24 -23.16 -26.08 -33.25
N LYS A 25 -22.30 -27.11 -33.21
CA LYS A 25 -20.87 -26.98 -32.85
C LYS A 25 -20.20 -25.93 -33.74
N ILE A 26 -19.66 -24.87 -33.14
CA ILE A 26 -18.77 -23.91 -33.80
C ILE A 26 -17.34 -24.44 -33.70
N ASP A 27 -16.74 -24.68 -34.85
CA ASP A 27 -15.36 -25.16 -35.01
C ASP A 27 -14.37 -24.01 -34.77
N ILE A 28 -13.61 -24.05 -33.67
CA ILE A 28 -12.65 -23.00 -33.28
C ILE A 28 -11.33 -23.22 -34.02
N LYS A 29 -11.31 -23.08 -35.34
CA LYS A 29 -10.08 -22.94 -36.12
C LYS A 29 -10.29 -22.01 -37.30
N LYS A 30 -10.05 -20.71 -37.03
CA LYS A 30 -9.61 -19.61 -37.92
C LYS A 30 -10.31 -18.33 -37.49
N ASN A 31 -9.64 -17.53 -36.66
CA ASN A 31 -9.81 -16.07 -36.63
C ASN A 31 -8.69 -15.46 -35.76
N SER A 32 -7.46 -15.52 -36.27
CA SER A 32 -6.29 -14.84 -35.72
C SER A 32 -6.28 -13.32 -35.98
N ASN A 33 -7.39 -12.73 -36.44
CA ASN A 33 -7.51 -11.30 -36.78
C ASN A 33 -8.42 -10.49 -35.85
N LEU A 34 -8.82 -11.02 -34.68
CA LEU A 34 -9.68 -10.30 -33.72
C LEU A 34 -8.91 -9.56 -32.60
N LEU A 35 -7.57 -9.57 -32.61
CA LEU A 35 -6.74 -8.90 -31.60
C LEU A 35 -6.23 -7.50 -32.00
N GLN A 36 -6.72 -6.93 -33.10
CA GLN A 36 -6.58 -5.49 -33.34
C GLN A 36 -7.80 -4.76 -32.76
N GLN A 37 -7.98 -4.87 -31.45
CA GLN A 37 -8.89 -3.97 -30.75
C GLN A 37 -8.13 -2.67 -30.51
N THR A 38 -8.50 -1.68 -31.31
CA THR A 38 -8.08 -0.28 -31.28
C THR A 38 -8.04 0.23 -29.84
N ALA A 39 -6.84 0.52 -29.32
CA ALA A 39 -6.72 1.37 -28.14
C ALA A 39 -7.27 2.75 -28.52
N SER A 40 -8.50 3.05 -28.09
CA SER A 40 -9.06 4.39 -28.19
C SER A 40 -8.11 5.36 -27.48
N PRO A 41 -7.85 6.56 -28.03
CA PRO A 41 -7.06 7.55 -27.32
C PRO A 41 -7.70 7.81 -25.96
N SER A 42 -6.92 7.65 -24.89
CA SER A 42 -7.38 7.98 -23.55
C SER A 42 -7.76 9.46 -23.56
N VAL A 43 -9.03 9.76 -23.34
CA VAL A 43 -9.46 11.14 -23.11
C VAL A 43 -8.79 11.58 -21.81
N GLN A 44 -7.77 12.42 -21.93
CA GLN A 44 -7.08 13.01 -20.80
C GLN A 44 -8.03 14.04 -20.16
N SER A 45 -8.93 13.57 -19.31
CA SER A 45 -9.78 14.45 -18.50
C SER A 45 -8.92 15.04 -17.40
N GLN A 46 -8.74 16.36 -17.40
CA GLN A 46 -8.11 17.04 -16.27
C GLN A 46 -9.03 16.96 -15.05
N ASP A 47 -8.45 16.62 -13.90
CA ASP A 47 -9.17 16.70 -12.63
C ASP A 47 -9.62 18.13 -12.37
N ARG A 48 -10.91 18.30 -12.10
CA ARG A 48 -11.50 19.63 -11.80
C ARG A 48 -11.17 20.11 -10.39
N PHE A 49 -10.75 19.20 -9.53
CA PHE A 49 -10.37 19.47 -8.15
C PHE A 49 -8.96 18.99 -7.90
N SER A 50 -8.10 19.90 -7.45
CA SER A 50 -6.77 19.56 -6.94
C SER A 50 -6.76 19.68 -5.42
N PRO A 51 -6.14 18.74 -4.70
CA PRO A 51 -5.86 18.92 -3.28
C PRO A 51 -5.08 20.22 -3.05
N ILE A 52 -5.44 20.97 -2.01
CA ILE A 52 -4.68 22.16 -1.63
C ILE A 52 -3.41 21.71 -0.89
N ASN A 53 -2.27 22.32 -1.21
CA ASN A 53 -1.02 22.05 -0.51
C ASN A 53 -1.19 22.41 0.98
N PRO A 54 -0.79 21.54 1.93
CA PRO A 54 -0.88 21.87 3.36
C PRO A 54 -0.17 23.18 3.72
N GLY A 55 0.88 23.58 3.00
CA GLY A 55 1.59 24.83 3.23
C GLY A 55 0.85 26.10 2.79
N ASP A 56 -0.21 25.96 2.00
CA ASP A 56 -0.99 27.08 1.43
C ASP A 56 -2.24 27.40 2.25
N VAL A 57 -2.46 26.70 3.37
CA VAL A 57 -3.62 26.88 4.24
C VAL A 57 -3.19 27.13 5.68
N ALA A 58 -3.99 27.92 6.39
CA ALA A 58 -3.85 28.10 7.84
C ALA A 58 -5.15 27.65 8.51
N LEU A 59 -5.07 26.62 9.36
CA LEU A 59 -6.20 26.19 10.18
C LEU A 59 -6.17 26.95 11.51
N GLU A 60 -7.32 27.54 11.84
CA GLU A 60 -7.55 28.27 13.07
C GLU A 60 -8.47 27.51 14.04
N GLY A 61 -8.66 28.07 15.24
CA GLY A 61 -9.50 27.49 16.28
C GLY A 61 -9.09 26.07 16.68
N PHE A 62 -10.10 25.25 16.98
CA PHE A 62 -9.91 23.90 17.51
C PHE A 62 -9.07 23.01 16.59
N LEU A 63 -9.36 22.99 15.28
CA LEU A 63 -8.65 22.11 14.34
C LEU A 63 -7.18 22.53 14.20
N GLY A 64 -6.91 23.83 14.06
CA GLY A 64 -5.54 24.35 14.01
C GLY A 64 -4.72 24.01 15.23
N GLU A 65 -5.31 24.11 16.42
CA GLU A 65 -4.65 23.74 17.68
C GLU A 65 -4.32 22.24 17.72
N ARG A 66 -5.23 21.38 17.26
CA ARG A 66 -5.01 19.92 17.22
C ARG A 66 -3.89 19.53 16.25
N CYS A 67 -3.79 20.18 15.10
CA CYS A 67 -2.68 19.99 14.16
C CYS A 67 -1.33 20.36 14.79
N ARG A 68 -1.21 21.57 15.36
CA ARG A 68 0.03 22.02 16.03
C ARG A 68 0.40 21.16 17.24
N LYS A 69 -0.59 20.71 18.01
CA LYS A 69 -0.37 19.82 19.16
C LYS A 69 0.06 18.42 18.73
N ASN A 70 -0.49 17.89 17.63
CA ASN A 70 -0.08 16.60 17.09
C ASN A 70 1.41 16.62 16.71
N GLU A 71 1.85 17.66 16.00
CA GLU A 71 3.27 17.84 15.67
C GLU A 71 4.16 17.82 16.93
N ARG A 72 3.89 18.75 17.86
CA ARG A 72 4.75 18.96 19.03
C ARG A 72 4.74 17.80 20.01
N ALA A 73 3.55 17.30 20.35
CA ALA A 73 3.39 16.32 21.41
C ALA A 73 3.47 14.87 20.92
N ARG A 74 3.31 14.61 19.60
CA ARG A 74 3.33 13.25 19.05
C ARG A 74 4.45 13.02 18.05
N LEU A 75 4.55 13.83 17.01
CA LEU A 75 5.49 13.56 15.92
C LEU A 75 6.93 13.85 16.34
N LEU A 76 7.20 15.02 16.94
CA LEU A 76 8.51 15.36 17.49
C LEU A 76 8.92 14.43 18.63
N ALA A 77 7.98 14.10 19.52
CA ALA A 77 8.25 13.26 20.69
C ALA A 77 8.41 11.76 20.38
N LYS A 78 8.06 11.30 19.17
CA LYS A 78 8.14 9.88 18.82
C LYS A 78 9.60 9.42 18.77
N ASN A 79 9.95 8.34 19.49
CA ASN A 79 11.30 7.80 19.48
C ASN A 79 11.66 7.23 18.09
N GLU A 80 12.81 7.64 17.53
CA GLU A 80 13.31 7.20 16.22
C GLU A 80 13.66 5.70 16.24
N ASP A 81 14.23 5.18 17.33
CA ASP A 81 14.58 3.76 17.48
C ASP A 81 13.33 2.87 17.44
N GLU A 82 12.21 3.34 17.98
CA GLU A 82 10.96 2.61 17.91
C GLU A 82 10.43 2.47 16.48
N LEU A 83 10.76 3.42 15.60
CA LEU A 83 10.39 3.38 14.19
C LEU A 83 11.36 2.49 13.40
N LEU A 84 12.66 2.55 13.70
CA LEU A 84 13.72 2.04 12.82
C LEU A 84 14.32 0.70 13.25
N GLN A 85 14.35 0.38 14.56
CA GLN A 85 15.10 -0.79 15.06
C GLN A 85 14.69 -2.11 14.39
N GLY A 86 13.41 -2.27 14.02
CA GLY A 86 12.92 -3.49 13.38
C GLY A 86 13.37 -3.66 11.92
N PHE A 87 13.73 -2.56 11.26
CA PHE A 87 14.31 -2.58 9.91
C PHE A 87 15.82 -2.81 9.96
N GLN A 88 16.50 -2.16 10.92
CA GLN A 88 17.95 -2.26 11.11
C GLN A 88 18.37 -3.63 11.69
N LYS A 89 17.55 -4.20 12.59
CA LYS A 89 17.79 -5.50 13.25
C LYS A 89 16.54 -6.37 13.15
N ARG A 90 16.56 -7.26 12.16
CA ARG A 90 15.50 -8.24 11.88
C ARG A 90 15.72 -9.52 12.72
N PRO A 91 14.66 -10.21 13.17
CA PRO A 91 13.25 -9.80 13.05
C PRO A 91 12.87 -8.72 14.06
N GLY A 92 11.86 -7.93 13.71
CA GLY A 92 11.27 -6.93 14.59
C GLY A 92 10.55 -7.53 15.82
N LYS A 93 10.36 -6.70 16.86
CA LYS A 93 9.75 -7.11 18.15
C LYS A 93 8.28 -7.58 18.06
N GLN A 94 7.55 -7.19 17.02
CA GLN A 94 6.17 -7.56 16.77
C GLN A 94 5.92 -7.73 15.27
N ALA A 95 4.92 -8.55 14.92
CA ALA A 95 4.61 -8.94 13.55
C ALA A 95 4.40 -7.75 12.58
N TRP A 96 3.82 -6.67 13.08
CA TRP A 96 3.49 -5.47 12.29
C TRP A 96 4.41 -4.29 12.60
N VAL A 97 5.56 -4.48 13.28
CA VAL A 97 6.36 -3.35 13.82
C VAL A 97 6.77 -2.34 12.74
N GLY A 98 6.99 -2.81 11.51
CA GLY A 98 7.36 -1.95 10.40
C GLY A 98 6.29 -0.96 9.96
N GLU A 99 5.03 -1.12 10.37
CA GLU A 99 3.95 -0.22 9.92
C GLU A 99 4.14 1.22 10.42
N HIS A 100 4.87 1.40 11.53
CA HIS A 100 4.94 2.68 12.23
C HIS A 100 5.83 3.69 11.51
N ALA A 101 6.92 3.26 10.88
CA ALA A 101 7.87 4.15 10.21
C ALA A 101 7.21 4.89 9.04
N GLY A 102 6.59 4.15 8.11
CA GLY A 102 5.87 4.73 6.99
C GLY A 102 4.69 5.64 7.39
N LYS A 103 3.88 5.23 8.38
CA LYS A 103 2.80 6.07 8.93
C LYS A 103 3.32 7.36 9.54
N TRP A 104 4.40 7.27 10.32
CA TRP A 104 5.02 8.44 10.93
C TRP A 104 5.61 9.35 9.85
N LEU A 105 6.30 8.81 8.85
CA LEU A 105 6.91 9.57 7.77
C LEU A 105 5.85 10.34 6.95
N HIS A 106 4.73 9.70 6.64
CA HIS A 106 3.58 10.34 6.01
C HIS A 106 3.05 11.52 6.84
N ALA A 107 2.72 11.27 8.11
CA ALA A 107 2.15 12.29 8.99
C ALA A 107 3.13 13.45 9.28
N ALA A 108 4.41 13.13 9.52
CA ALA A 108 5.46 14.09 9.79
C ALA A 108 5.79 14.96 8.57
N THR A 109 5.75 14.41 7.36
CA THR A 109 5.93 15.21 6.15
C THR A 109 4.82 16.24 6.01
N LEU A 110 3.55 15.83 6.12
CA LEU A 110 2.41 16.75 5.99
C LEU A 110 2.39 17.80 7.11
N ALA A 111 2.72 17.41 8.34
CA ALA A 111 2.85 18.34 9.46
C ALA A 111 3.97 19.37 9.21
N TRP A 112 5.16 18.92 8.79
CA TRP A 112 6.27 19.81 8.46
C TRP A 112 5.92 20.76 7.31
N VAL A 113 5.24 20.29 6.27
CA VAL A 113 4.81 21.14 5.15
C VAL A 113 3.87 22.24 5.65
N TYR A 114 3.01 21.94 6.62
CA TYR A 114 2.07 22.88 7.23
C TYR A 114 2.75 23.88 8.19
N THR A 115 3.65 23.43 9.06
CA THR A 115 4.24 24.27 10.14
C THR A 115 5.59 24.88 9.78
N LYS A 116 6.30 24.29 8.82
CA LYS A 116 7.69 24.57 8.45
C LYS A 116 8.68 24.43 9.61
N ASP A 117 8.38 23.61 10.62
CA ASP A 117 9.25 23.43 11.78
C ASP A 117 10.61 22.79 11.38
N PRO A 118 11.75 23.48 11.56
CA PRO A 118 13.07 22.96 11.17
C PRO A 118 13.52 21.75 12.01
N TYR A 119 13.05 21.61 13.25
CA TYR A 119 13.36 20.45 14.09
C TYR A 119 12.65 19.20 13.57
N LEU A 120 11.38 19.34 13.18
CA LEU A 120 10.65 18.24 12.56
C LEU A 120 11.29 17.88 11.22
N ARG A 121 11.69 18.87 10.40
CA ARG A 121 12.42 18.63 9.15
C ARG A 121 13.68 17.80 9.36
N SER A 122 14.52 18.22 10.30
CA SER A 122 15.79 17.53 10.57
C SER A 122 15.57 16.08 11.02
N LYS A 123 14.52 15.83 11.80
CA LYS A 123 14.13 14.49 12.24
C LYS A 123 13.57 13.64 11.10
N LEU A 124 12.70 14.25 10.28
CA LEU A 124 12.11 13.64 9.10
C LEU A 124 13.20 13.09 8.15
N ASP A 125 14.18 13.93 7.83
CA ASP A 125 15.26 13.59 6.90
C ASP A 125 16.13 12.44 7.44
N ARG A 126 16.44 12.43 8.75
CA ARG A 126 17.17 11.32 9.38
C ARG A 126 16.39 10.01 9.31
N VAL A 127 15.11 10.02 9.71
CA VAL A 127 14.28 8.81 9.69
C VAL A 127 14.11 8.27 8.27
N ALA A 128 13.92 9.14 7.28
CA ALA A 128 13.85 8.74 5.88
C ALA A 128 15.16 8.08 5.41
N ALA A 129 16.31 8.73 5.67
CA ALA A 129 17.63 8.22 5.27
C ALA A 129 17.96 6.86 5.91
N GLU A 130 17.70 6.72 7.21
CA GLU A 130 17.92 5.46 7.94
C GLU A 130 16.98 4.34 7.47
N LEU A 131 15.71 4.66 7.19
CA LEU A 131 14.76 3.70 6.65
C LEU A 131 15.18 3.22 5.26
N ILE A 132 15.61 4.12 4.38
CA ILE A 132 16.11 3.79 3.04
C ILE A 132 17.38 2.94 3.13
N THR A 133 18.30 3.26 4.03
CA THR A 133 19.54 2.50 4.25
C THR A 133 19.27 1.05 4.68
N ALA A 134 18.15 0.80 5.36
CA ALA A 134 17.77 -0.55 5.77
C ALA A 134 17.14 -1.40 4.65
N GLN A 135 16.89 -0.83 3.46
CA GLN A 135 16.36 -1.57 2.32
C GLN A 135 17.39 -2.58 1.81
N LYS A 136 16.95 -3.81 1.57
CA LYS A 136 17.81 -4.86 0.98
C LYS A 136 17.95 -4.68 -0.53
N ASP A 137 18.98 -5.29 -1.10
CA ASP A 137 19.32 -5.17 -2.53
C ASP A 137 18.18 -5.60 -3.48
N ASP A 138 17.33 -6.53 -3.07
CA ASP A 138 16.18 -7.01 -3.84
C ASP A 138 14.95 -6.09 -3.76
N GLY A 139 15.06 -4.98 -3.01
CA GLY A 139 14.00 -4.01 -2.74
C GLY A 139 13.22 -4.27 -1.46
N TYR A 140 13.53 -5.34 -0.71
CA TYR A 140 12.81 -5.67 0.52
C TYR A 140 13.03 -4.62 1.59
N LEU A 141 11.94 -4.02 2.05
CA LEU A 141 11.92 -3.06 3.14
C LEU A 141 10.83 -3.44 4.15
N GLY A 142 11.02 -4.62 4.73
CA GLY A 142 10.24 -5.13 5.87
C GLY A 142 11.11 -5.43 7.08
N THR A 143 10.47 -6.03 8.08
CA THR A 143 11.06 -6.28 9.42
C THR A 143 11.17 -7.75 9.77
N TYR A 144 10.94 -8.67 8.82
CA TYR A 144 11.06 -10.12 9.05
C TYR A 144 12.47 -10.63 8.76
N SER A 145 12.79 -11.82 9.24
CA SER A 145 14.01 -12.53 8.84
C SER A 145 13.93 -12.96 7.37
N ASP A 146 15.09 -13.16 6.76
CA ASP A 146 15.25 -13.47 5.34
C ASP A 146 14.42 -14.67 4.86
N ASN A 147 14.18 -15.65 5.71
CA ASN A 147 13.40 -16.85 5.42
C ASN A 147 11.89 -16.70 5.63
N ALA A 148 11.42 -15.55 6.12
CA ALA A 148 10.02 -15.29 6.50
C ALA A 148 9.33 -14.24 5.61
N HIS A 149 10.03 -13.71 4.60
CA HIS A 149 9.47 -12.70 3.69
C HIS A 149 8.20 -13.22 3.02
N PHE A 150 7.12 -12.42 3.09
CA PHE A 150 5.79 -12.76 2.56
C PHE A 150 5.27 -14.13 3.03
N GLY A 151 5.73 -14.59 4.21
CA GLY A 151 5.31 -15.82 4.85
C GLY A 151 3.85 -15.79 5.30
N MET A 152 3.34 -16.95 5.72
CA MET A 152 2.05 -17.07 6.42
C MET A 152 2.21 -17.87 7.72
N GLY A 153 3.45 -17.97 8.24
CA GLY A 153 3.73 -18.56 9.53
C GLY A 153 3.17 -17.73 10.68
N ASN A 154 3.47 -18.16 11.90
CA ASN A 154 3.05 -17.45 13.10
C ASN A 154 3.70 -16.06 13.12
N ASN A 155 2.89 -14.99 13.06
CA ASN A 155 3.33 -13.59 13.03
C ASN A 155 4.05 -13.10 11.75
N GLU A 156 3.87 -13.76 10.60
CA GLU A 156 4.54 -13.40 9.33
C GLU A 156 3.60 -12.79 8.26
N GLN A 157 2.40 -12.37 8.67
CA GLN A 157 1.29 -12.10 7.74
C GLN A 157 1.12 -10.61 7.38
N TRP A 158 2.06 -9.75 7.78
CA TRP A 158 1.95 -8.29 7.66
C TRP A 158 2.98 -7.67 6.73
N ASP A 159 3.71 -8.47 5.97
CA ASP A 159 4.84 -7.96 5.19
C ASP A 159 4.39 -6.98 4.09
N VAL A 160 3.37 -7.34 3.32
CA VAL A 160 2.76 -6.44 2.31
C VAL A 160 2.22 -5.17 2.96
N TRP A 161 1.65 -5.29 4.15
CA TRP A 161 1.11 -4.17 4.92
C TRP A 161 2.21 -3.19 5.36
N VAL A 162 3.37 -3.69 5.75
CA VAL A 162 4.55 -2.86 6.06
C VAL A 162 5.04 -2.14 4.80
N HIS A 163 5.20 -2.86 3.68
CA HIS A 163 5.64 -2.26 2.41
C HIS A 163 4.67 -1.19 1.92
N LYS A 164 3.36 -1.39 2.07
CA LYS A 164 2.34 -0.35 1.79
C LYS A 164 2.63 0.93 2.54
N TYR A 165 2.80 0.88 3.86
CA TYR A 165 3.02 2.11 4.62
C TYR A 165 4.36 2.76 4.31
N ASN A 166 5.39 1.96 4.06
CA ASN A 166 6.68 2.48 3.61
C ASN A 166 6.55 3.23 2.28
N LEU A 167 5.81 2.69 1.31
CA LEU A 167 5.51 3.38 0.06
C LEU A 167 4.74 4.69 0.32
N ILE A 168 3.65 4.67 1.09
CA ILE A 168 2.86 5.89 1.40
C ILE A 168 3.76 6.97 2.02
N GLY A 169 4.60 6.58 2.99
CA GLY A 169 5.52 7.50 3.65
C GLY A 169 6.60 8.06 2.73
N LEU A 170 7.31 7.19 2.00
CA LEU A 170 8.44 7.56 1.16
C LEU A 170 8.00 8.35 -0.08
N ILE A 171 6.89 7.98 -0.72
CA ILE A 171 6.31 8.73 -1.84
C ILE A 171 5.92 10.13 -1.36
N THR A 172 5.25 10.24 -0.21
CA THR A 172 4.86 11.56 0.33
C THR A 172 6.07 12.40 0.68
N TYR A 173 7.08 11.81 1.33
CA TYR A 173 8.34 12.48 1.62
C TYR A 173 9.01 12.98 0.33
N HIS A 174 9.13 12.15 -0.70
CA HIS A 174 9.63 12.55 -2.01
C HIS A 174 8.84 13.72 -2.60
N THR A 175 7.51 13.63 -2.64
CA THR A 175 6.64 14.66 -3.23
C THR A 175 6.87 16.04 -2.64
N TYR A 176 7.09 16.14 -1.32
CA TYR A 176 7.23 17.43 -0.65
C TYR A 176 8.68 17.89 -0.42
N THR A 177 9.66 16.99 -0.54
CA THR A 177 11.08 17.33 -0.35
C THR A 177 11.90 17.31 -1.64
N GLY A 178 11.44 16.62 -2.67
CA GLY A 178 12.20 16.32 -3.89
C GLY A 178 13.26 15.22 -3.72
N ASP A 179 13.30 14.52 -2.58
CA ASP A 179 14.33 13.51 -2.30
C ASP A 179 14.22 12.31 -3.27
N LYS A 180 15.19 12.20 -4.19
CA LYS A 180 15.18 11.15 -5.21
C LYS A 180 15.49 9.76 -4.67
N ASN A 181 16.19 9.66 -3.53
CA ASN A 181 16.49 8.37 -2.92
C ASN A 181 15.22 7.72 -2.35
N ALA A 182 14.30 8.52 -1.81
CA ALA A 182 13.01 8.04 -1.36
C ALA A 182 12.13 7.52 -2.52
N LEU A 183 12.14 8.20 -3.67
CA LEU A 183 11.47 7.72 -4.86
C LEU A 183 12.09 6.40 -5.36
N GLU A 184 13.43 6.34 -5.42
CA GLU A 184 14.14 5.15 -5.85
C GLU A 184 13.88 3.95 -4.93
N ALA A 185 13.90 4.16 -3.62
CA ALA A 185 13.56 3.13 -2.64
C ALA A 185 12.12 2.65 -2.83
N SER A 186 11.18 3.57 -3.12
CA SER A 186 9.79 3.23 -3.42
C SER A 186 9.66 2.40 -4.70
N ARG A 187 10.40 2.73 -5.76
CA ARG A 187 10.46 1.95 -7.00
C ARG A 187 10.93 0.53 -6.76
N LYS A 188 12.01 0.35 -6.00
CA LYS A 188 12.51 -0.99 -5.63
C LYS A 188 11.49 -1.83 -4.86
N ILE A 189 10.71 -1.21 -3.96
CA ILE A 189 9.58 -1.89 -3.29
C ILE A 189 8.52 -2.29 -4.33
N GLY A 190 8.13 -1.38 -5.22
CA GLY A 190 7.15 -1.65 -6.27
C GLY A 190 7.56 -2.80 -7.19
N GLU A 191 8.82 -2.81 -7.63
CA GLU A 191 9.41 -3.89 -8.44
C GLU A 191 9.44 -5.22 -7.70
N LEU A 192 9.80 -5.22 -6.41
CA LEU A 192 9.71 -6.41 -5.56
C LEU A 192 8.29 -6.95 -5.51
N LEU A 193 7.28 -6.09 -5.27
CA LEU A 193 5.88 -6.51 -5.19
C LEU A 193 5.38 -7.06 -6.53
N VAL A 194 5.67 -6.40 -7.65
CA VAL A 194 5.34 -6.88 -9.00
C VAL A 194 6.01 -8.23 -9.26
N ARG A 195 7.31 -8.37 -8.95
CA ARG A 195 8.05 -9.63 -9.10
C ARG A 195 7.46 -10.74 -8.23
N THR A 196 6.97 -10.42 -7.04
CA THR A 196 6.42 -11.39 -6.08
C THR A 196 5.00 -11.82 -6.42
N PHE A 197 4.14 -10.90 -6.88
CA PHE A 197 2.69 -11.10 -6.95
C PHE A 197 2.09 -11.02 -8.37
N TRP A 198 2.75 -10.42 -9.36
CA TRP A 198 2.16 -10.13 -10.69
C TRP A 198 2.88 -10.77 -11.88
N GLN A 199 2.23 -11.65 -12.66
CA GLN A 199 2.77 -12.15 -13.95
C GLN A 199 1.68 -12.12 -15.04
N PRO A 200 1.99 -11.65 -16.26
CA PRO A 200 1.03 -11.63 -17.37
C PRO A 200 0.69 -13.02 -17.94
N GLU A 201 1.64 -13.97 -17.90
CA GLU A 201 1.51 -15.30 -18.51
C GLU A 201 2.17 -16.31 -17.57
N GLN A 202 1.41 -17.28 -17.04
CA GLN A 202 1.85 -18.12 -15.91
C GLN A 202 3.00 -19.08 -16.24
N GLY A 203 3.99 -19.16 -15.34
CA GLY A 203 4.93 -20.29 -15.24
C GLY A 203 5.84 -20.17 -14.01
N ASP A 204 5.59 -21.03 -13.01
CA ASP A 204 6.32 -21.30 -11.76
C ASP A 204 6.27 -20.25 -10.62
N ARG A 205 5.09 -20.23 -9.99
CA ARG A 205 4.75 -19.81 -8.61
C ARG A 205 5.09 -18.37 -8.19
N LYS A 206 4.17 -17.46 -8.53
CA LYS A 206 3.96 -16.23 -7.77
C LYS A 206 3.04 -16.47 -6.58
N LEU A 207 3.22 -15.68 -5.53
CA LEU A 207 2.32 -15.70 -4.38
C LEU A 207 1.00 -15.03 -4.77
N ASP A 208 -0.11 -15.51 -4.22
CA ASP A 208 -1.40 -14.82 -4.33
C ASP A 208 -1.45 -13.71 -3.27
N LEU A 209 -1.59 -12.46 -3.72
CA LEU A 209 -1.66 -11.28 -2.85
C LEU A 209 -2.77 -11.41 -1.80
N ASN A 210 -3.92 -11.98 -2.16
CA ASN A 210 -5.06 -12.15 -1.26
C ASN A 210 -4.80 -13.23 -0.19
N GLN A 211 -3.90 -14.18 -0.48
CA GLN A 211 -3.49 -15.24 0.45
C GLN A 211 -2.31 -14.85 1.33
N ARG A 212 -1.60 -13.74 1.03
CA ARG A 212 -0.48 -13.20 1.83
C ARG A 212 -0.94 -12.03 2.70
N SER A 213 -2.00 -12.26 3.47
CA SER A 213 -2.71 -11.23 4.21
C SER A 213 -3.52 -11.78 5.36
N THR A 214 -3.79 -10.93 6.33
CA THR A 214 -4.90 -11.07 7.27
C THR A 214 -6.20 -10.52 6.66
N HIS A 215 -7.34 -10.73 7.34
CA HIS A 215 -8.64 -10.16 6.97
C HIS A 215 -9.08 -10.44 5.52
N MET A 216 -8.96 -11.68 5.06
CA MET A 216 -9.41 -12.11 3.73
C MET A 216 -8.79 -11.30 2.57
N GLY A 217 -7.52 -10.91 2.68
CA GLY A 217 -6.83 -10.12 1.65
C GLY A 217 -6.98 -8.60 1.79
N MET A 218 -7.81 -8.09 2.71
CA MET A 218 -8.04 -6.64 2.81
C MET A 218 -6.80 -5.87 3.25
N ALA A 219 -5.94 -6.46 4.09
CA ALA A 219 -4.71 -5.79 4.54
C ALA A 219 -3.71 -5.66 3.37
N SER A 220 -3.39 -6.76 2.69
CA SER A 220 -2.47 -6.74 1.55
C SER A 220 -3.03 -5.96 0.36
N GLY A 221 -4.32 -6.10 0.05
CA GLY A 221 -4.97 -5.42 -1.07
C GLY A 221 -4.92 -3.89 -0.98
N SER A 222 -4.83 -3.34 0.24
CA SER A 222 -4.62 -1.89 0.44
C SER A 222 -3.28 -1.36 -0.07
N VAL A 223 -2.35 -2.23 -0.50
CA VAL A 223 -1.11 -1.85 -1.19
C VAL A 223 -1.36 -1.25 -2.58
N LEU A 224 -2.55 -1.47 -3.16
CA LEU A 224 -2.89 -0.97 -4.50
C LEU A 224 -2.81 0.56 -4.59
N GLU A 225 -3.26 1.29 -3.56
CA GLU A 225 -3.20 2.76 -3.53
C GLU A 225 -1.78 3.29 -3.74
N PRO A 226 -0.78 2.96 -2.89
CA PRO A 226 0.56 3.48 -3.10
C PRO A 226 1.27 2.90 -4.33
N VAL A 227 0.89 1.71 -4.81
CA VAL A 227 1.42 1.18 -6.08
C VAL A 227 0.92 2.03 -7.25
N VAL A 228 -0.36 2.41 -7.28
CA VAL A 228 -0.90 3.31 -8.31
C VAL A 228 -0.30 4.71 -8.20
N LEU A 229 -0.05 5.22 -6.98
CA LEU A 229 0.60 6.53 -6.80
C LEU A 229 2.06 6.56 -7.30
N LEU A 230 2.72 5.40 -7.36
CA LEU A 230 4.12 5.30 -7.76
C LEU A 230 4.34 5.30 -9.28
N TYR A 231 3.33 4.87 -10.06
CA TYR A 231 3.40 4.67 -11.52
C TYR A 231 2.47 5.63 -12.27
#